data_AF-A0A6G5RM36-F1
#
_entry.id   AF-A0A6G5RM36-F1
#
_cell.length_a   1.000
_cell.length_b   1.000
_cell.length_c   1.000
_cell.angle_alpha   90.00
_cell.angle_beta   90.00
_cell.angle_gamma   90.00
#
_symmetry.space_group_name_H-M   'P 1'
#
loop_
_entity.id
_entity.type
_entity.pdbx_description
1 polymer ?
#
loop_
_entity_poly.entity_id
_entity_poly.type
_entity_poly.pdbx_seq_one_letter_code
_entity_poly.pdbx_strand_id
1 'polypeptide(L)'
;MTADLDLKSPYAHKAPAREGDGGSSSDTGWPYTVSGSDPEHFVVSPTTRRHDVTFTLLLQWAWNGRRGQIRIDDQGKPFRVTSDRNAIQLCLDRTTTRLLPQPKGKTCAS
;
A
#
# COMPACT_ATOMS: atom_id res chain seq x y z
N MET A 1 0.12 -6.81 -2.08
CA MET A 1 -0.36 -7.17 -0.72
C MET A 1 -1.31 -6.10 -0.20
N THR A 2 -2.24 -6.45 0.69
CA THR A 2 -3.16 -5.49 1.33
C THR A 2 -3.12 -5.66 2.86
N ALA A 3 -3.34 -4.57 3.58
CA ALA A 3 -3.45 -4.55 5.04
C ALA A 3 -4.57 -3.59 5.47
N ASP A 4 -5.45 -4.05 6.34
CA ASP A 4 -6.44 -3.20 7.02
C ASP A 4 -5.82 -2.67 8.31
N LEU A 5 -5.52 -1.37 8.32
CA LEU A 5 -4.88 -0.70 9.44
C LEU A 5 -5.85 -0.29 10.55
N ASP A 6 -7.16 -0.50 10.36
CA ASP A 6 -8.15 -0.30 11.42
C ASP A 6 -8.15 -1.48 12.42
N LEU A 7 -7.43 -2.57 12.12
CA LEU A 7 -7.25 -3.71 13.02
C LEU A 7 -6.27 -3.38 14.16
N LYS A 8 -6.51 -3.96 15.34
CA LYS A 8 -5.62 -3.82 16.51
C LYS A 8 -4.18 -4.30 16.25
N SER A 9 -4.06 -5.36 15.44
CA SER A 9 -2.78 -5.95 15.03
C SER A 9 -2.84 -6.23 13.52
N PRO A 10 -2.57 -5.23 12.67
CA PRO A 10 -2.68 -5.37 11.24
C PRO A 10 -1.56 -6.27 10.69
N TYR A 11 -1.92 -7.18 9.78
CA TYR A 11 -0.98 -8.05 9.09
C TYR A 11 -1.24 -8.01 7.58
N ALA A 12 -0.18 -7.89 6.79
CA ALA A 12 -0.28 -7.85 5.34
C ALA A 12 -0.60 -9.25 4.79
N HIS A 13 -1.65 -9.35 3.98
CA HIS A 13 -2.00 -10.58 3.27
C HIS A 13 -1.93 -10.36 1.76
N LYS A 14 -1.91 -11.47 1.01
CA LYS A 14 -1.93 -11.42 -0.44
C LYS A 14 -3.19 -10.69 -0.90
N ALA A 15 -3.02 -9.70 -1.77
CA ALA A 15 -4.13 -9.04 -2.45
C ALA A 15 -4.43 -9.80 -3.75
N PRO A 16 -5.67 -9.78 -4.26
CA PRO A 16 -5.93 -10.18 -5.64
C PRO A 16 -5.07 -9.30 -6.57
N ALA A 17 -4.53 -9.89 -7.63
CA ALA A 17 -3.78 -9.15 -8.64
C ALA A 17 -4.65 -8.03 -9.21
N ARG A 18 -4.17 -6.77 -9.20
CA ARG A 18 -4.80 -5.68 -9.95
C ARG A 18 -4.05 -5.45 -11.26
N GLU A 19 -4.82 -5.03 -12.26
CA GLU A 19 -4.29 -4.58 -13.54
C GLU A 19 -3.35 -3.38 -13.32
N GLY A 20 -2.12 -3.47 -13.84
CA GLY A 20 -1.09 -2.44 -13.66
C GLY A 20 -0.11 -2.67 -12.50
N ASP A 21 -0.35 -3.66 -11.63
CA ASP A 21 0.56 -3.97 -10.51
C ASP A 21 1.90 -4.60 -10.94
N GLY A 22 2.07 -4.90 -12.24
CA GLY A 22 3.26 -5.58 -12.78
C GLY A 22 3.45 -7.01 -12.24
N GLY A 23 2.49 -7.52 -11.46
CA GLY A 23 2.54 -8.85 -10.88
C GLY A 23 2.45 -9.91 -11.96
N SER A 24 3.52 -10.69 -12.12
CA SER A 24 3.49 -11.91 -12.93
C SER A 24 2.39 -12.83 -12.37
N SER A 25 1.61 -13.45 -13.26
CA SER A 25 0.59 -14.45 -12.91
C SER A 25 1.16 -15.70 -12.22
N SER A 26 2.48 -15.80 -12.07
CA SER A 26 3.21 -16.83 -11.32
C SER A 26 3.45 -16.48 -9.85
N ASP A 27 2.94 -15.36 -9.35
CA ASP A 27 3.12 -14.92 -7.97
C ASP A 27 2.37 -15.87 -6.99
N THR A 28 3.04 -16.95 -6.59
CA THR A 28 2.48 -18.13 -5.89
C THR A 28 2.14 -17.88 -4.42
N GLY A 29 2.37 -16.67 -3.91
CA GLY A 29 1.98 -16.26 -2.57
C GLY A 29 3.08 -16.44 -1.53
N TRP A 30 3.02 -15.54 -0.55
CA TRP A 30 3.88 -15.49 0.62
C TRP A 30 3.98 -16.85 1.35
N PRO A 31 5.16 -17.29 1.82
CA PRO A 31 6.44 -16.58 1.87
C PRO A 31 7.26 -16.67 0.57
N TYR A 32 7.90 -15.56 0.22
CA TYR A 32 8.73 -15.43 -0.98
C TYR A 32 10.17 -15.89 -0.77
N THR A 33 10.76 -16.42 -1.83
CA THR A 33 12.18 -16.79 -1.88
C THR A 33 12.87 -15.96 -2.95
N VAL A 34 13.72 -15.02 -2.53
CA VAL A 34 14.50 -14.19 -3.46
C VAL A 34 15.88 -14.79 -3.67
N SER A 35 16.43 -14.61 -4.88
CA SER A 35 17.84 -14.91 -5.18
C SER A 35 18.53 -13.65 -5.68
N GLY A 36 19.86 -13.58 -5.60
CA GLY A 36 20.60 -12.40 -6.09
C GLY A 36 20.39 -12.11 -7.58
N SER A 37 19.95 -13.10 -8.36
CA SER A 37 19.61 -13.01 -9.78
C SER A 37 18.12 -12.78 -10.07
N ASP A 38 17.26 -12.88 -9.06
CA ASP A 38 15.81 -12.76 -9.20
C ASP A 38 15.26 -11.87 -8.06
N PRO A 39 15.39 -10.53 -8.20
CA PRO A 39 14.86 -9.60 -7.23
C PRO A 39 13.34 -9.52 -7.34
N GLU A 40 12.65 -9.62 -6.22
CA GLU A 40 11.19 -9.55 -6.18
C GLU A 40 10.70 -8.19 -5.69
N HIS A 41 9.66 -7.66 -6.33
CA HIS A 41 9.04 -6.38 -6.01
C HIS A 41 7.73 -6.60 -5.25
N PHE A 42 7.61 -6.00 -4.05
CA PHE A 42 6.39 -6.11 -3.24
C PHE A 42 5.65 -4.78 -3.19
N VAL A 43 4.45 -4.75 -3.76
CA VAL A 43 3.52 -3.62 -3.59
C VAL A 43 2.70 -3.85 -2.33
N VAL A 44 2.72 -2.89 -1.40
CA VAL A 44 1.88 -2.89 -0.20
C VAL A 44 0.83 -1.80 -0.33
N SER A 45 -0.45 -2.18 -0.28
CA SER A 45 -1.60 -1.29 -0.35
C SER A 45 -2.28 -1.21 1.03
N PRO A 46 -1.84 -0.31 1.93
CA PRO A 46 -2.50 -0.12 3.21
C PRO A 46 -3.86 0.55 3.01
N THR A 47 -4.85 0.17 3.82
CA THR A 47 -6.18 0.80 3.82
C THR A 47 -6.59 1.17 5.24
N THR A 48 -7.26 2.32 5.39
CA THR A 48 -7.94 2.74 6.62
C THR A 48 -9.25 3.43 6.26
N ARG A 49 -10.32 3.12 7.00
CA ARG A 49 -11.66 3.65 6.73
C ARG A 49 -12.07 4.77 7.68
N ARG A 50 -11.33 5.00 8.75
CA ARG A 50 -11.76 5.94 9.80
C ARG A 50 -10.65 6.78 10.40
N HIS A 51 -9.39 6.43 10.18
CA HIS A 51 -8.29 6.97 10.95
C HIS A 51 -7.25 7.66 10.08
N ASP A 52 -6.49 8.51 10.74
CA ASP A 52 -5.19 8.98 10.29
C ASP A 52 -4.16 8.07 10.97
N VAL A 53 -3.51 7.23 10.18
CA VAL A 53 -2.68 6.14 10.68
C VAL A 53 -1.26 6.31 10.21
N THR A 54 -0.33 6.32 11.17
CA THR A 54 1.08 6.14 10.88
C THR A 54 1.47 4.67 11.06
N PHE A 55 2.25 4.12 10.13
CA PHE A 55 2.67 2.71 10.18
C PHE A 55 4.11 2.50 9.72
N THR A 56 4.66 1.36 10.08
CA THR A 56 5.98 0.88 9.66
C THR A 56 5.86 -0.59 9.33
N LEU A 57 6.57 -1.07 8.32
CA LEU A 57 6.55 -2.48 7.96
C LEU A 57 7.71 -3.20 8.65
N LEU A 58 7.41 -4.34 9.25
CA LEU A 58 8.39 -5.25 9.81
C LEU A 58 8.45 -6.49 8.92
N LEU A 59 9.56 -6.64 8.21
CA LEU A 59 9.80 -7.76 7.31
C LEU A 59 10.72 -8.77 7.98
N GLN A 60 10.19 -9.95 8.27
CA GLN A 60 10.99 -11.08 8.75
C GLN A 60 11.66 -11.77 7.56
N TRP A 61 12.94 -12.10 7.70
CA TRP A 61 13.73 -12.73 6.64
C TRP A 61 14.60 -13.87 7.19
N ALA A 62 14.93 -14.80 6.30
CA ALA A 62 15.92 -15.85 6.53
C ALA A 62 16.77 -16.03 5.28
N TRP A 63 18.09 -16.11 5.44
CA TRP A 63 19.03 -16.35 4.34
C TRP A 63 20.30 -17.05 4.85
N ASN A 64 20.67 -18.17 4.21
CA ASN A 64 21.88 -18.94 4.50
C ASN A 64 22.11 -19.19 6.00
N GLY A 65 21.07 -19.68 6.69
CA GLY A 65 21.11 -19.97 8.14
C GLY A 65 20.95 -18.75 9.05
N ARG A 66 21.03 -17.52 8.54
CA ARG A 66 20.75 -16.29 9.29
C ARG A 66 19.25 -15.99 9.23
N ARG A 67 18.73 -15.39 10.30
CA ARG A 67 17.37 -14.84 10.36
C ARG A 67 17.42 -13.43 10.93
N GLY A 68 16.43 -12.63 10.61
CA GLY A 68 16.31 -11.29 11.16
C GLY A 68 14.98 -10.64 10.83
N GLN A 69 14.86 -9.39 11.26
CA GLN A 69 13.75 -8.53 10.93
C GLN A 69 14.32 -7.20 10.46
N ILE A 70 13.84 -6.71 9.33
CA ILE A 70 14.15 -5.36 8.86
C ILE A 70 12.93 -4.47 9.01
N ARG A 71 13.18 -3.22 9.39
CA ARG A 71 12.18 -2.16 9.50
C ARG A 71 12.20 -1.36 8.20
N ILE A 72 11.05 -1.26 7.54
CA ILE A 72 10.88 -0.46 6.32
C ILE A 72 9.98 0.71 6.67
N ASP A 73 10.50 1.92 6.46
CA ASP A 73 9.89 3.19 6.81
C ASP A 73 10.24 4.27 5.77
N ASP A 74 9.71 5.48 5.96
CA ASP A 74 10.02 6.66 5.16
C ASP A 74 11.22 7.41 5.78
N GLN A 75 12.43 6.93 5.47
CA GLN A 75 13.70 7.57 5.87
C GLN A 75 13.80 7.89 7.36
N GLY A 76 13.45 6.94 8.22
CA GLY A 76 13.46 7.11 9.68
C GLY A 76 12.12 7.58 10.26
N LYS A 77 11.11 7.86 9.43
CA LYS A 77 9.75 8.22 9.86
C LYS A 77 8.74 7.15 9.46
N PRO A 78 7.70 6.91 10.27
CA PRO A 78 6.59 6.08 9.83
C PRO A 78 5.93 6.63 8.56
N PHE A 79 5.48 5.75 7.68
CA PHE A 79 4.55 6.10 6.62
C PHE A 79 3.24 6.63 7.23
N ARG A 80 2.52 7.48 6.51
CA ARG A 80 1.20 7.98 6.93
C ARG A 80 0.16 7.70 5.85
N VAL A 81 -0.99 7.17 6.26
CA VAL A 81 -2.17 7.01 5.41
C VAL A 81 -3.39 7.56 6.14
N THR A 82 -4.18 8.35 5.43
CA THR A 82 -5.42 8.92 5.95
C THR A 82 -6.61 8.27 5.27
N SER A 83 -7.70 8.11 6.00
CA SER A 83 -8.94 7.65 5.38
C SER A 83 -9.49 8.68 4.38
N ASP A 84 -9.96 8.17 3.25
CA ASP A 84 -10.66 8.91 2.20
C ASP A 84 -12.19 8.94 2.41
N ARG A 85 -12.73 8.20 3.40
CA ARG A 85 -14.19 8.04 3.62
C ARG A 85 -14.95 9.36 3.73
N ASN A 86 -14.31 10.38 4.30
CA ASN A 86 -14.87 11.73 4.45
C ASN A 86 -14.00 12.78 3.74
N ALA A 87 -13.05 12.36 2.91
CA ALA A 87 -12.28 13.31 2.11
C ALA A 87 -13.19 13.95 1.06
N ILE A 88 -13.01 15.25 0.85
CA ILE A 88 -13.62 15.92 -0.30
C ILE A 88 -12.74 15.58 -1.49
N GLN A 89 -13.30 14.88 -2.48
CA GLN A 89 -12.60 14.63 -3.73
C GLN A 89 -12.44 15.95 -4.47
N LEU A 90 -11.20 16.33 -4.79
CA LEU A 90 -10.88 17.50 -5.58
C LEU A 90 -10.59 17.04 -7.01
N CYS A 91 -11.29 17.59 -8.00
CA CYS A 91 -11.04 17.31 -9.42
C CYS A 91 -10.45 18.52 -10.11
N LEU A 92 -9.53 18.27 -11.05
CA LEU A 92 -8.97 19.31 -11.89
C LEU A 92 -10.00 19.77 -12.93
N ASP A 93 -10.45 21.01 -12.82
CA ASP A 93 -11.07 21.71 -13.93
C ASP A 93 -9.98 22.05 -14.95
N ARG A 94 -10.02 21.42 -16.12
CA ARG A 94 -9.01 21.60 -17.17
C ARG A 94 -9.13 22.95 -17.89
N THR A 95 -10.25 23.65 -17.77
CA THR A 95 -10.43 24.99 -18.36
C THR A 95 -9.80 26.06 -17.48
N THR A 96 -9.99 25.95 -16.16
CA THR A 96 -9.49 26.94 -15.21
C THR A 96 -8.20 26.53 -14.49
N THR A 97 -7.76 25.28 -14.65
CA THR A 97 -6.62 24.66 -13.94
C THR A 97 -6.78 24.74 -12.42
N ARG A 98 -8.03 24.74 -11.92
CA ARG A 98 -8.34 24.77 -10.49
C ARG A 98 -8.80 23.42 -10.01
N LEU A 99 -8.48 23.11 -8.77
CA LEU A 99 -9.04 21.97 -8.05
C LEU A 99 -10.41 22.36 -7.51
N LEU A 100 -11.46 21.71 -8.01
CA LEU A 100 -12.85 21.94 -7.60
C LEU A 100 -13.35 20.77 -6.74
N PRO A 101 -14.02 21.04 -5.60
CA PRO A 101 -14.59 20.01 -4.75
C PRO A 101 -15.75 19.30 -5.46
N GLN A 102 -15.75 17.97 -5.38
CA GLN A 102 -16.84 17.14 -5.87
C GLN A 102 -17.82 16.79 -4.75
N PRO A 103 -19.12 16.68 -5.07
CA PRO A 103 -20.10 16.09 -4.19
C PRO A 103 -19.70 14.67 -3.77
N LYS A 104 -20.03 14.28 -2.54
CA LYS A 104 -19.74 12.96 -1.98
C LYS A 104 -20.28 11.86 -2.91
N GLY A 105 -19.41 10.94 -3.32
CA GLY A 105 -19.76 9.80 -4.19
C GLY A 105 -19.64 10.07 -5.70
N LYS A 106 -19.15 11.24 -6.13
CA LYS A 106 -18.82 11.50 -7.53
C LYS A 106 -17.31 11.41 -7.77
N THR A 107 -16.91 10.59 -8.73
CA THR A 107 -15.52 10.49 -9.22
C THR A 107 -15.24 11.57 -10.26
N CYS A 108 -13.97 11.97 -10.40
CA CYS A 108 -13.56 12.82 -11.53
C CYS A 108 -13.89 12.12 -12.85
N ALA A 109 -14.44 12.88 -13.81
CA ALA A 109 -14.56 12.40 -15.18
C ALA A 109 -13.16 12.23 -15.77
N SER A 110 -12.89 11.05 -16.37
CA SER A 110 -11.62 10.74 -17.04
C SER A 110 -11.36 11.63 -18.24
#